data_AF-A0A3B1IYX4-F1
#
_entry.id   AF-A0A3B1IYX4-F1
#
_cell.length_a   1.000
_cell.length_b   1.000
_cell.length_c   1.000
_cell.angle_alpha   90.00
_cell.angle_beta   90.00
_cell.angle_gamma   90.00
#
_symmetry.space_group_name_H-M   'P 1'
#
loop_
_entity.id
_entity.type
_entity.pdbx_description
1 polymer ?
#
loop_
_entity_poly.entity_id
_entity_poly.type
_entity_poly.pdbx_seq_one_letter_code
_entity_poly.pdbx_strand_id
1 'polypeptide(L)'
;MSTMNRDLDEDALQELYAWIDQINLSRPKRNIARDFSDGVMIAEVVKHFYPKLVDLHNYTPAHSTQQKLSNWNTLNRKVFSKLNFHIPEDTVKKITLSTAGTIEPVLCALRIRLEDKQTGKNLEGTQEPVEYYSTVNEKAQSGNRQVIVTTDISNKTTAPVKKTQKSSPLPVAGQDVDPAFRLLLEEKEQALLALQETVEILQIKVNRLEHLVHLKDLRIEDLTKHLERYKSRHNNIP
;
A
#
# COMPACT_ATOMS: atom_id res chain seq x y z
N MET A 1 27.49 14.36 -10.26
CA MET A 1 26.22 15.07 -10.50
C MET A 1 25.09 14.06 -10.51
N SER A 2 24.07 14.34 -9.69
CA SER A 2 22.70 13.82 -9.74
C SER A 2 22.43 12.38 -9.29
N THR A 3 22.32 12.20 -7.97
CA THR A 3 21.37 11.26 -7.35
C THR A 3 20.57 12.01 -6.29
N MET A 4 19.71 12.93 -6.74
CA MET A 4 18.60 13.48 -5.94
C MET A 4 17.31 13.00 -6.61
N ASN A 5 16.81 11.84 -6.18
CA ASN A 5 15.50 11.33 -6.59
C ASN A 5 15.03 10.22 -5.64
N ARG A 6 15.01 10.51 -4.34
CA ARG A 6 14.39 9.63 -3.33
C ARG A 6 13.89 10.35 -2.08
N ASP A 7 14.25 11.62 -1.88
CA ASP A 7 13.82 12.43 -0.73
C ASP A 7 12.59 13.32 -1.02
N LEU A 8 11.95 13.17 -2.19
CA LEU A 8 10.71 13.88 -2.54
C LEU A 8 9.43 13.05 -2.27
N ASP A 9 9.56 11.80 -1.83
CA ASP A 9 8.41 10.89 -1.65
C ASP A 9 7.81 10.90 -0.25
N GLU A 10 8.56 11.19 0.82
CA GLU A 10 8.01 11.11 2.19
C GLU A 10 7.24 12.39 2.58
N ASP A 11 7.78 13.56 2.27
CA ASP A 11 7.13 14.85 2.55
C ASP A 11 5.86 15.06 1.71
N ALA A 12 5.92 14.73 0.41
CA ALA A 12 4.77 14.81 -0.49
C ALA A 12 3.68 13.79 -0.09
N LEU A 13 4.07 12.60 0.36
CA LEU A 13 3.15 11.59 0.86
C LEU A 13 2.50 12.01 2.18
N GLN A 14 3.28 12.62 3.07
CA GLN A 14 2.77 13.19 4.32
C GLN A 14 1.76 14.32 4.04
N GLU A 15 2.04 15.19 3.06
CA GLU A 15 1.10 16.23 2.63
C GLU A 15 -0.17 15.64 2.02
N LEU A 16 -0.05 14.62 1.16
CA LEU A 16 -1.19 13.90 0.61
C LEU A 16 -2.05 13.31 1.74
N TYR A 17 -1.43 12.66 2.73
CA TYR A 17 -2.16 12.08 3.86
C TYR A 17 -2.83 13.15 4.73
N ALA A 18 -2.14 14.26 5.00
CA ALA A 18 -2.72 15.39 5.71
C ALA A 18 -3.93 15.98 4.95
N TRP A 19 -3.87 16.09 3.63
CA TRP A 19 -5.01 16.53 2.80
C TRP A 19 -6.20 15.59 2.93
N ILE A 20 -5.98 14.27 2.89
CA ILE A 20 -7.07 13.30 3.05
C ILE A 20 -7.61 13.33 4.49
N ASP A 21 -6.80 13.65 5.50
CA ASP A 21 -7.25 13.80 6.90
C ASP A 21 -8.08 15.06 7.15
N GLN A 22 -7.93 16.11 6.34
CA GLN A 22 -8.84 17.28 6.37
C GLN A 22 -10.26 16.94 5.90
N ILE A 23 -10.41 15.86 5.12
CA ILE A 23 -11.71 15.39 4.67
C ILE A 23 -12.35 14.59 5.81
N ASN A 24 -13.54 15.02 6.24
CA ASN A 24 -14.34 14.30 7.24
C ASN A 24 -14.80 12.94 6.69
N LEU A 25 -13.95 11.93 6.78
CA LEU A 25 -14.27 10.55 6.41
C LEU A 25 -14.92 9.82 7.59
N SER A 26 -15.78 8.85 7.30
CA SER A 26 -16.60 8.19 8.34
C SER A 26 -15.80 7.25 9.26
N ARG A 27 -14.53 6.97 8.96
CA ARG A 27 -13.72 5.98 9.69
C ARG A 27 -12.30 6.48 9.99
N PRO A 28 -11.75 6.17 11.18
CA PRO A 28 -10.36 6.48 11.51
C PRO A 28 -9.41 5.66 10.64
N LYS A 29 -8.51 6.34 9.93
CA LYS A 29 -7.52 5.72 9.05
C LYS A 29 -6.42 5.08 9.87
N ARG A 30 -6.08 3.82 9.57
CA ARG A 30 -4.91 3.15 10.18
C ARG A 30 -3.95 2.59 9.14
N ASN A 31 -4.45 2.23 7.95
CA ASN A 31 -3.63 1.75 6.84
C ASN A 31 -4.26 2.17 5.50
N ILE A 32 -3.68 3.18 4.84
CA ILE A 32 -4.19 3.76 3.58
C ILE A 32 -4.36 2.69 2.50
N ALA A 33 -3.36 1.85 2.26
CA ALA A 33 -3.46 0.80 1.23
C ALA A 33 -4.63 -0.17 1.47
N ARG A 34 -4.91 -0.49 2.74
CA ARG A 34 -6.03 -1.38 3.10
C ARG A 34 -7.37 -0.66 3.07
N ASP A 35 -7.45 0.50 3.71
CA ASP A 35 -8.69 1.24 3.92
C ASP A 35 -9.23 1.83 2.60
N PHE A 36 -8.36 2.04 1.61
CA PHE A 36 -8.75 2.44 0.25
C PHE A 36 -8.96 1.27 -0.71
N SER A 37 -8.60 0.04 -0.34
CA SER A 37 -8.63 -1.12 -1.24
C SER A 37 -10.02 -1.48 -1.78
N ASP A 38 -11.08 -1.15 -1.04
CA ASP A 38 -12.47 -1.47 -1.42
C ASP A 38 -13.18 -0.36 -2.22
N GLY A 39 -12.50 0.77 -2.45
CA GLY A 39 -12.99 1.92 -3.20
C GLY A 39 -14.05 2.76 -2.48
N VAL A 40 -14.59 2.34 -1.33
CA VAL A 40 -15.62 3.12 -0.63
C VAL A 40 -15.04 4.42 -0.10
N MET A 41 -13.81 4.39 0.42
CA MET A 41 -13.15 5.59 0.92
C MET A 41 -12.84 6.61 -0.18
N ILE A 42 -12.50 6.16 -1.39
CA ILE A 42 -12.38 7.04 -2.56
C ILE A 42 -13.72 7.69 -2.91
N ALA A 43 -14.81 6.91 -2.85
CA ALA A 43 -16.15 7.42 -3.09
C ALA A 43 -16.51 8.54 -2.10
N GLU A 44 -16.19 8.36 -0.81
CA GLU A 44 -16.37 9.40 0.22
C GLU A 44 -15.53 10.66 -0.05
N VAL A 45 -14.26 10.51 -0.42
CA VAL A 45 -13.39 11.64 -0.82
C VAL A 45 -14.03 12.44 -1.95
N VAL A 46 -14.47 11.78 -3.01
CA VAL A 46 -15.08 12.50 -4.15
C VAL A 46 -16.47 13.06 -3.79
N LYS A 47 -17.24 12.39 -2.93
CA LYS A 47 -18.53 12.89 -2.41
C LYS A 47 -18.37 14.20 -1.64
N HIS A 48 -17.28 14.37 -0.90
CA HIS A 48 -17.00 15.59 -0.14
C HIS A 48 -16.89 16.81 -1.05
N PHE A 49 -16.14 16.72 -2.15
CA PHE A 49 -16.00 17.82 -3.12
C PHE A 49 -17.17 17.92 -4.10
N TYR A 50 -17.75 16.79 -4.50
CA TYR A 50 -18.81 16.73 -5.51
C TYR A 50 -19.94 15.78 -5.08
N PRO A 51 -20.85 16.20 -4.18
CA PRO A 51 -21.86 15.32 -3.61
C PRO A 51 -22.88 14.78 -4.62
N LYS A 52 -23.01 15.43 -5.79
CA LYS A 52 -23.88 15.00 -6.90
C LYS A 52 -23.20 14.01 -7.87
N LEU A 53 -21.87 13.87 -7.83
CA LEU A 53 -21.14 12.98 -8.73
C LEU A 53 -21.09 11.55 -8.21
N VAL A 54 -21.16 11.37 -6.89
CA VAL A 54 -21.04 10.08 -6.23
C VAL A 54 -22.31 9.78 -5.47
N ASP A 55 -22.76 8.54 -5.64
CA ASP A 55 -23.86 8.03 -4.85
C ASP A 55 -23.41 6.80 -4.06
N LEU A 56 -23.23 7.01 -2.75
CA LEU A 56 -22.59 6.08 -1.83
C LEU A 56 -23.33 4.75 -1.72
N HIS A 57 -24.64 4.70 -2.00
CA HIS A 57 -25.39 3.44 -1.97
C HIS A 57 -24.93 2.43 -3.04
N ASN A 58 -24.19 2.88 -4.05
CA ASN A 58 -23.63 2.01 -5.09
C ASN A 58 -22.35 1.29 -4.64
N TYR A 59 -21.80 1.63 -3.48
CA TYR A 59 -20.51 1.14 -3.01
C TYR A 59 -20.69 0.47 -1.65
N THR A 60 -20.65 -0.85 -1.65
CA THR A 60 -20.76 -1.64 -0.43
C THR A 60 -19.37 -1.93 0.12
N PRO A 61 -19.08 -1.60 1.40
CA PRO A 61 -17.82 -1.99 2.04
C PRO A 61 -17.62 -3.49 1.96
N ALA A 62 -16.44 -3.93 1.52
CA ALA A 62 -16.24 -5.33 1.21
C ALA A 62 -14.82 -5.83 1.47
N HIS A 63 -14.73 -7.07 1.93
CA HIS A 63 -13.47 -7.80 2.07
C HIS A 63 -13.22 -8.75 0.88
N SER A 64 -14.26 -9.12 0.13
CA SER A 64 -14.16 -9.96 -1.06
C SER A 64 -13.54 -9.20 -2.23
N THR A 65 -12.46 -9.75 -2.81
CA THR A 65 -11.77 -9.19 -3.97
C THR A 65 -12.72 -8.90 -5.14
N GLN A 66 -13.71 -9.78 -5.38
CA GLN A 66 -14.68 -9.59 -6.46
C GLN A 66 -15.56 -8.37 -6.23
N GLN A 67 -16.00 -8.14 -5.00
CA GLN A 67 -16.82 -6.98 -4.65
C GLN A 67 -15.98 -5.69 -4.67
N LYS A 68 -14.73 -5.74 -4.21
CA LYS A 68 -13.80 -4.60 -4.35
C LYS A 68 -13.62 -4.22 -5.81
N LEU A 69 -13.37 -5.20 -6.69
CA LEU A 69 -13.22 -4.96 -8.13
C LEU A 69 -14.49 -4.35 -8.74
N SER A 70 -15.67 -4.83 -8.33
CA SER A 70 -16.96 -4.26 -8.75
C SER A 70 -17.13 -2.80 -8.33
N ASN A 71 -16.76 -2.46 -7.09
CA ASN A 71 -16.79 -1.09 -6.59
C ASN A 71 -15.85 -0.19 -7.41
N TRP A 72 -14.62 -0.63 -7.65
CA TRP A 72 -13.63 0.11 -8.47
C TRP A 72 -14.07 0.28 -9.93
N ASN A 73 -14.64 -0.76 -10.56
CA ASN A 73 -15.19 -0.65 -11.90
C ASN A 73 -16.36 0.34 -11.96
N THR A 74 -17.15 0.43 -10.90
CA THR A 74 -18.23 1.40 -10.77
C THR A 74 -17.68 2.82 -10.57
N LEU A 75 -16.60 3.01 -9.81
CA LEU A 75 -15.89 4.29 -9.71
C LEU A 75 -15.34 4.75 -11.05
N ASN A 76 -14.60 3.88 -11.76
CA ASN A 76 -14.04 4.16 -13.08
C ASN A 76 -15.12 4.66 -14.05
N ARG A 77 -16.25 3.95 -14.11
CA ARG A 77 -17.34 4.23 -15.05
C ARG A 77 -18.20 5.45 -14.65
N LYS A 78 -18.59 5.58 -13.38
CA LYS A 78 -19.57 6.61 -12.95
C LYS A 78 -18.91 7.91 -12.49
N VAL A 79 -17.73 7.83 -11.88
CA VAL A 79 -17.09 8.94 -11.17
C VAL A 79 -15.90 9.45 -11.95
N PHE A 80 -14.90 8.60 -12.20
CA PHE A 80 -13.66 9.04 -12.84
C PHE A 80 -13.84 9.42 -14.31
N SER A 81 -14.78 8.78 -15.01
CA SER A 81 -15.17 9.19 -16.37
C SER A 81 -15.67 10.65 -16.42
N LYS A 82 -16.27 11.17 -15.34
CA LYS A 82 -16.71 12.57 -15.22
C LYS A 82 -15.61 13.53 -14.74
N LEU A 83 -14.45 12.99 -14.40
CA LEU A 83 -13.23 13.70 -14.00
C LEU A 83 -12.13 13.56 -15.09
N ASN A 84 -12.47 13.01 -16.26
CA ASN A 84 -11.53 12.67 -17.35
C ASN A 84 -10.33 11.86 -16.84
N PHE A 85 -10.60 10.93 -15.92
CA PHE A 85 -9.62 10.08 -15.26
C PHE A 85 -9.97 8.61 -15.47
N HIS A 86 -8.96 7.76 -15.67
CA HIS A 86 -9.14 6.33 -15.86
C HIS A 86 -8.01 5.55 -15.18
N ILE A 87 -8.38 4.54 -14.40
CA ILE A 87 -7.44 3.62 -13.76
C ILE A 87 -7.49 2.28 -14.50
N PRO A 88 -6.37 1.79 -15.05
CA PRO A 88 -6.34 0.51 -15.74
C PRO A 88 -6.64 -0.65 -14.79
N GLU A 89 -7.25 -1.71 -15.33
CA GLU A 89 -7.73 -2.85 -14.54
C GLU A 89 -6.61 -3.54 -13.73
N ASP A 90 -5.39 -3.58 -14.25
CA ASP A 90 -4.24 -4.18 -13.56
C ASP A 90 -3.83 -3.40 -12.31
N THR A 91 -3.90 -2.07 -12.37
CA THR A 91 -3.68 -1.20 -11.21
C THR A 91 -4.81 -1.37 -10.21
N VAL A 92 -6.07 -1.46 -10.68
CA VAL A 92 -7.21 -1.76 -9.79
C VAL A 92 -7.01 -3.09 -9.06
N LYS A 93 -6.56 -4.14 -9.76
CA LYS A 93 -6.25 -5.44 -9.13
C LYS A 93 -5.20 -5.31 -8.03
N LYS A 94 -4.09 -4.61 -8.29
CA LYS A 94 -3.05 -4.34 -7.29
C LYS A 94 -3.61 -3.55 -6.07
N ILE A 95 -4.45 -2.56 -6.31
CA ILE A 95 -5.12 -1.81 -5.23
C ILE A 95 -6.04 -2.72 -4.41
N THR A 96 -6.81 -3.60 -5.06
CA THR A 96 -7.71 -4.53 -4.33
C THR A 96 -6.96 -5.51 -3.42
N LEU A 97 -5.71 -5.83 -3.78
CA LEU A 97 -4.76 -6.63 -2.99
C LEU A 97 -4.07 -5.84 -1.87
N SER A 98 -4.38 -4.54 -1.72
CA SER A 98 -3.76 -3.65 -0.71
C SER A 98 -2.24 -3.55 -0.88
N THR A 99 -1.73 -3.60 -2.11
CA THR A 99 -0.30 -3.41 -2.41
C THR A 99 0.10 -1.97 -2.07
N ALA A 100 1.06 -1.81 -1.15
CA ALA A 100 1.61 -0.52 -0.78
C ALA A 100 2.28 0.17 -1.98
N GLY A 101 2.23 1.50 -2.05
CA GLY A 101 2.81 2.29 -3.15
C GLY A 101 1.96 2.33 -4.43
N THR A 102 0.85 1.59 -4.51
CA THR A 102 -0.01 1.59 -5.70
C THR A 102 -1.16 2.60 -5.61
N ILE A 103 -1.64 2.90 -4.40
CA ILE A 103 -2.82 3.77 -4.20
C ILE A 103 -2.44 5.25 -4.13
N GLU A 104 -1.24 5.53 -3.64
CA GLU A 104 -0.66 6.85 -3.42
C GLU A 104 -0.61 7.64 -4.73
N PRO A 105 -0.12 7.08 -5.86
CA PRO A 105 -0.11 7.79 -7.13
C PRO A 105 -1.53 8.10 -7.64
N VAL A 106 -2.48 7.18 -7.41
CA VAL A 106 -3.89 7.36 -7.78
C VAL A 106 -4.53 8.49 -6.97
N LEU A 107 -4.21 8.58 -5.68
CA LEU A 107 -4.68 9.64 -4.80
C LEU A 107 -4.11 11.00 -5.19
N CYS A 108 -2.82 11.08 -5.53
CA CYS A 108 -2.22 12.30 -6.08
C CYS A 108 -2.93 12.76 -7.36
N ALA A 109 -3.12 11.85 -8.32
CA ALA A 109 -3.81 12.16 -9.57
C ALA A 109 -5.26 12.61 -9.30
N LEU A 110 -5.95 11.97 -8.36
CA LEU A 110 -7.31 12.34 -7.98
C LEU A 110 -7.35 13.74 -7.36
N ARG A 111 -6.42 14.10 -6.47
CA ARG A 111 -6.33 15.43 -5.85
C ARG A 111 -6.22 16.52 -6.91
N ILE A 112 -5.30 16.39 -7.85
CA ILE A 112 -5.10 17.34 -8.95
C ILE A 112 -6.39 17.52 -9.75
N ARG A 113 -7.04 16.41 -10.14
CA ARG A 113 -8.29 16.45 -10.93
C ARG A 113 -9.48 17.05 -10.17
N LEU A 114 -9.52 16.91 -8.84
CA LEU A 114 -10.57 17.51 -8.02
C LEU A 114 -10.37 19.02 -7.86
N GLU A 115 -9.12 19.50 -7.75
CA GLU A 115 -8.75 20.92 -7.67
C GLU A 115 -8.98 21.65 -9.00
N ASP A 116 -8.62 21.03 -10.14
CA ASP A 116 -8.84 21.57 -11.50
C ASP A 116 -10.32 21.92 -11.74
N LYS A 117 -11.20 20.99 -11.34
CA LYS A 117 -12.64 21.11 -11.55
C LYS A 117 -13.30 22.11 -10.59
N GLN A 118 -12.65 22.45 -9.47
CA GLN A 118 -13.11 23.53 -8.56
C GLN A 118 -12.72 24.91 -9.09
N THR A 119 -11.58 25.03 -9.78
CA THR A 119 -11.05 26.31 -10.28
C THR A 119 -11.65 26.72 -11.64
N GLY A 120 -12.48 25.86 -12.26
CA GLY A 120 -13.15 26.17 -13.52
C GLY A 120 -12.22 26.31 -14.73
N LYS A 121 -10.95 25.92 -14.60
CA LYS A 121 -9.98 25.89 -15.71
C LYS A 121 -10.24 24.64 -16.56
N ASN A 122 -11.13 24.76 -17.54
CA ASN A 122 -11.15 23.83 -18.67
C ASN A 122 -9.89 24.08 -19.51
N LEU A 123 -8.81 23.34 -19.26
CA LEU A 123 -7.77 23.16 -20.27
C LEU A 123 -8.30 22.15 -21.30
N GLU A 124 -9.04 22.67 -22.26
CA GLU A 124 -9.12 22.08 -23.58
C GLU A 124 -7.70 22.14 -24.19
N GLY A 125 -7.11 20.97 -24.46
CA GLY A 125 -5.91 20.86 -25.28
C GLY A 125 -4.59 21.08 -24.55
N THR A 126 -4.16 20.08 -23.78
CA THR A 126 -2.77 19.59 -23.78
C THR A 126 -2.84 18.11 -23.41
N GLN A 127 -2.84 17.24 -24.42
CA GLN A 127 -2.42 15.86 -24.28
C GLN A 127 -0.91 15.86 -24.01
N GLU A 128 -0.51 16.26 -22.81
CA GLU A 128 0.76 15.83 -22.24
C GLU A 128 0.37 14.65 -21.34
N PRO A 129 0.69 13.41 -21.74
CA PRO A 129 0.57 12.28 -20.84
C PRO A 129 1.34 12.68 -19.59
N VAL A 130 0.68 12.73 -18.44
CA VAL A 130 1.40 12.69 -17.17
C VAL A 130 2.10 11.34 -17.18
N GLU A 131 3.37 11.34 -17.62
CA GLU A 131 4.26 10.19 -17.74
C GLU A 131 4.60 9.67 -16.35
N TYR A 132 3.62 9.03 -15.74
CA TYR A 132 3.84 8.15 -14.60
C TYR A 132 3.13 6.79 -14.80
N TYR A 133 2.23 6.67 -15.79
CA TYR A 133 1.53 5.42 -16.08
C TYR A 133 1.56 5.01 -17.56
N SER A 134 2.58 5.40 -18.31
CA SER A 134 2.74 4.96 -19.71
C SER A 134 4.18 4.65 -20.02
N THR A 135 4.58 3.39 -19.87
CA THR A 135 5.77 2.87 -20.57
C THR A 135 5.51 1.45 -21.08
N VAL A 136 5.70 1.34 -22.40
CA VAL A 136 6.04 0.19 -23.25
C VAL A 136 5.11 -1.03 -23.31
N ASN A 137 4.37 -1.12 -24.43
CA ASN A 137 4.23 -2.39 -25.13
C ASN A 137 4.49 -2.16 -26.62
N GLU A 138 5.76 -2.20 -27.00
CA GLU A 138 6.14 -2.37 -28.40
C GLU A 138 5.88 -3.81 -28.83
N LYS A 139 5.34 -3.91 -30.03
CA LYS A 139 4.91 -5.13 -30.71
C LYS A 139 6.07 -6.12 -30.82
N ALA A 140 5.79 -7.39 -30.52
CA ALA A 140 6.39 -8.51 -31.24
C ALA A 140 5.27 -9.47 -31.67
N GLN A 141 4.74 -9.25 -32.88
CA GLN A 141 4.12 -10.31 -33.66
C GLN A 141 5.24 -11.18 -34.24
N SER A 142 5.25 -12.47 -33.91
CA SER A 142 5.60 -13.51 -34.88
C SER A 142 4.85 -14.78 -34.51
N GLY A 143 3.88 -15.14 -35.34
CA GLY A 143 3.18 -16.41 -35.27
C GLY A 143 3.98 -17.54 -35.91
N ASN A 144 3.74 -18.76 -35.40
CA ASN A 144 3.58 -20.06 -36.09
C ASN A 144 3.79 -21.17 -35.04
N ARG A 145 2.73 -21.83 -34.52
CA ARG A 145 2.06 -23.06 -35.04
C ARG A 145 3.05 -24.25 -35.10
N GLN A 146 2.93 -25.35 -34.32
CA GLN A 146 1.97 -26.49 -34.34
C GLN A 146 2.04 -27.22 -32.95
N VAL A 147 0.97 -27.62 -32.25
CA VAL A 147 0.01 -28.76 -32.40
C VAL A 147 0.64 -30.17 -32.49
N ILE A 148 0.66 -30.93 -31.38
CA ILE A 148 0.42 -32.41 -31.19
C ILE A 148 0.19 -32.58 -29.65
N VAL A 149 -0.95 -32.88 -29.01
CA VAL A 149 -1.95 -33.98 -28.98
C VAL A 149 -1.45 -35.31 -28.36
N THR A 150 -2.02 -35.65 -27.18
CA THR A 150 -2.18 -37.00 -26.53
C THR A 150 -0.89 -37.73 -26.08
N THR A 151 -0.77 -38.51 -24.98
CA THR A 151 -1.73 -39.20 -24.08
C THR A 151 -0.93 -39.80 -22.88
N ASP A 152 -1.57 -39.86 -21.71
CA ASP A 152 -1.63 -40.99 -20.76
C ASP A 152 -0.47 -41.51 -19.84
N ILE A 153 -0.83 -41.50 -18.54
CA ILE A 153 -0.86 -42.62 -17.55
C ILE A 153 0.44 -43.12 -16.88
N SER A 154 0.55 -42.75 -15.60
CA SER A 154 0.77 -43.58 -14.39
C SER A 154 2.07 -44.39 -14.18
N ASN A 155 2.72 -44.20 -13.01
CA ASN A 155 2.73 -45.22 -11.93
C ASN A 155 3.56 -44.84 -10.66
N LYS A 156 2.89 -44.98 -9.51
CA LYS A 156 3.28 -45.57 -8.20
C LYS A 156 4.65 -45.27 -7.56
N THR A 157 4.67 -44.61 -6.40
CA THR A 157 4.64 -45.15 -5.01
C THR A 157 6.02 -45.54 -4.44
N THR A 158 6.41 -44.91 -3.32
CA THR A 158 6.83 -45.53 -2.03
C THR A 158 7.87 -44.67 -1.30
N ALA A 159 7.56 -44.30 -0.05
CA ALA A 159 8.55 -43.95 0.97
C ALA A 159 9.18 -45.25 1.51
N PRO A 160 10.39 -45.20 2.12
CA PRO A 160 10.42 -45.11 3.59
C PRO A 160 11.59 -44.33 4.21
N VAL A 161 11.38 -44.00 5.48
CA VAL A 161 12.22 -43.29 6.47
C VAL A 161 13.52 -44.04 6.84
N LYS A 162 14.62 -43.31 7.10
CA LYS A 162 15.66 -43.65 8.12
C LYS A 162 16.48 -42.42 8.55
N LYS A 163 16.59 -42.24 9.88
CA LYS A 163 17.41 -41.27 10.64
C LYS A 163 18.82 -41.84 10.89
N THR A 164 19.88 -41.03 10.88
CA THR A 164 20.98 -41.09 11.89
C THR A 164 21.96 -39.89 11.80
N GLN A 165 22.49 -39.52 12.97
CA GLN A 165 23.43 -38.42 13.26
C GLN A 165 24.91 -38.90 13.21
N LYS A 166 25.84 -37.90 13.16
CA LYS A 166 27.19 -37.79 13.81
C LYS A 166 28.47 -37.72 12.94
N SER A 167 29.22 -36.65 13.25
CA SER A 167 30.69 -36.47 13.44
C SER A 167 31.66 -36.35 12.25
N SER A 168 32.25 -35.14 12.18
CA SER A 168 33.54 -34.61 11.65
C SER A 168 34.78 -35.54 11.66
N PRO A 169 35.93 -35.25 11.00
CA PRO A 169 36.49 -33.92 10.60
C PRO A 169 37.12 -33.78 9.19
N LEU A 170 37.42 -32.52 8.83
CA LEU A 170 38.01 -32.03 7.57
C LEU A 170 39.33 -32.72 7.13
N PRO A 171 39.61 -32.69 5.82
CA PRO A 171 40.91 -32.21 5.35
C PRO A 171 40.79 -31.05 4.34
N VAL A 172 41.71 -30.12 4.50
CA VAL A 172 41.99 -28.92 3.72
C VAL A 172 42.46 -29.26 2.30
N ALA A 173 41.87 -28.63 1.28
CA ALA A 173 42.53 -28.02 0.11
C ALA A 173 41.47 -27.61 -0.92
N GLY A 174 41.59 -26.39 -1.43
CA GLY A 174 40.55 -25.68 -2.18
C GLY A 174 39.97 -26.45 -3.37
N GLN A 175 38.65 -26.37 -3.49
CA GLN A 175 37.91 -26.65 -4.71
C GLN A 175 36.60 -25.86 -4.63
N ASP A 176 36.60 -24.76 -5.39
CA ASP A 176 35.46 -24.19 -6.09
C ASP A 176 34.10 -24.41 -5.42
N VAL A 177 33.77 -23.58 -4.42
CA VAL A 177 32.35 -23.44 -4.03
C VAL A 177 31.61 -22.98 -5.27
N ASP A 178 30.74 -23.86 -5.78
CA ASP A 178 29.91 -23.68 -6.97
C ASP A 178 29.47 -22.21 -7.05
N PRO A 179 29.78 -21.49 -8.14
CA PRO A 179 29.46 -20.07 -8.27
C PRO A 179 28.00 -19.75 -7.92
N ALA A 180 27.08 -20.67 -8.19
CA ALA A 180 25.67 -20.53 -7.82
C ALA A 180 25.45 -20.58 -6.29
N PHE A 181 26.16 -21.45 -5.57
CA PHE A 181 26.09 -21.51 -4.11
C PHE A 181 26.68 -20.26 -3.45
N ARG A 182 27.76 -19.70 -4.02
CA ARG A 182 28.37 -18.45 -3.52
C ARG A 182 27.43 -17.26 -3.70
N LEU A 183 26.81 -17.15 -4.87
CA LEU A 183 25.84 -16.09 -5.17
C LEU A 183 24.63 -16.18 -4.24
N LEU A 184 24.13 -17.39 -3.99
CA LEU A 184 23.03 -17.60 -3.04
C LEU A 184 23.42 -17.22 -1.62
N LEU A 185 24.64 -17.54 -1.18
CA LEU A 185 25.10 -17.17 0.17
C LEU A 185 25.18 -15.65 0.34
N GLU A 186 25.69 -14.95 -0.68
CA GLU A 186 25.80 -13.48 -0.68
C GLU A 186 24.42 -12.80 -0.72
N GLU A 187 23.47 -13.35 -1.49
CA GLU A 187 22.08 -12.90 -1.47
C GLU A 187 21.45 -13.06 -0.08
N LYS A 188 21.71 -14.18 0.62
CA LYS A 188 21.22 -14.42 1.98
C LYS A 188 21.85 -13.48 3.00
N GLU A 189 23.15 -13.20 2.87
CA GLU A 189 23.86 -12.26 3.72
C GLU A 189 23.33 -10.83 3.54
N GLN A 190 23.07 -10.42 2.30
CA GLN A 190 22.47 -9.11 2.00
C GLN A 190 21.04 -9.00 2.55
N ALA A 191 20.23 -10.07 2.43
CA ALA A 191 18.90 -10.11 3.02
C ALA A 191 18.93 -10.03 4.55
N LEU A 192 19.94 -10.64 5.19
CA LEU A 192 20.13 -10.57 6.65
C LEU A 192 20.45 -9.13 7.08
N LEU A 193 21.35 -8.45 6.37
CA LEU A 193 21.67 -7.04 6.63
C LEU A 193 20.45 -6.13 6.48
N ALA A 194 19.68 -6.29 5.40
CA ALA A 194 18.46 -5.51 5.18
C ALA A 194 17.39 -5.76 6.26
N LEU A 195 17.27 -7.01 6.72
CA LEU A 195 16.36 -7.35 7.82
C LEU A 195 16.84 -6.71 9.13
N GLN A 196 18.15 -6.71 9.40
CA GLN A 196 18.72 -6.09 10.60
C GLN A 196 18.50 -4.57 10.62
N GLU A 197 18.69 -3.89 9.49
CA GLU A 197 18.37 -2.47 9.34
C GLU A 197 16.88 -2.20 9.58
N THR A 198 16.00 -3.05 9.04
CA THR A 198 14.56 -2.95 9.26
C THR A 198 14.20 -3.09 10.75
N VAL A 199 14.82 -4.03 11.45
CA VAL A 199 14.61 -4.24 12.88
C VAL A 199 15.07 -3.02 13.69
N GLU A 200 16.19 -2.40 13.34
CA GLU A 200 16.68 -1.19 13.99
C GLU A 200 15.71 -0.01 13.82
N ILE A 201 15.21 0.21 12.59
CA ILE A 201 14.20 1.23 12.32
C ILE A 201 12.93 0.98 13.12
N LEU A 202 12.47 -0.28 13.19
CA LEU A 202 11.31 -0.65 13.99
C LEU A 202 11.54 -0.40 15.48
N GLN A 203 12.73 -0.70 16.01
CA GLN A 203 13.07 -0.45 17.40
C GLN A 203 13.01 1.05 17.74
N ILE A 204 13.54 1.91 16.86
CA ILE A 204 13.45 3.37 17.02
C ILE A 204 11.99 3.82 17.01
N LYS A 205 11.17 3.29 16.09
CA LYS A 205 9.73 3.60 16.01
C LYS A 205 8.98 3.18 17.27
N VAL A 206 9.26 1.99 17.80
CA VAL A 206 8.68 1.49 19.06
C VAL A 206 9.05 2.43 20.21
N ASN A 207 10.33 2.75 20.39
CA ASN A 207 10.79 3.65 21.45
C ASN A 207 10.11 5.04 21.36
N ARG A 208 9.94 5.57 20.14
CA ARG A 208 9.25 6.86 19.92
C ARG A 208 7.77 6.79 20.32
N LEU A 209 7.09 5.70 19.97
CA LEU A 209 5.69 5.48 20.35
C LEU A 209 5.54 5.33 21.86
N GLU A 210 6.41 4.57 22.51
CA GLU A 210 6.42 4.42 23.97
C GLU A 210 6.61 5.77 24.68
N HIS A 211 7.53 6.61 24.18
CA HIS A 211 7.71 7.96 24.71
C HIS A 211 6.45 8.83 24.55
N LEU A 212 5.77 8.75 23.40
CA LEU A 212 4.52 9.50 23.17
C LEU A 212 3.37 9.03 24.07
N VAL A 213 3.26 7.71 24.29
CA VAL A 213 2.28 7.14 25.23
C VAL A 213 2.57 7.64 26.64
N HIS A 214 3.83 7.60 27.09
CA HIS A 214 4.22 8.10 28.39
C HIS A 214 3.85 9.58 28.60
N LEU A 215 4.11 10.44 27.60
CA LEU A 215 3.71 11.85 27.65
C LEU A 215 2.20 12.05 27.73
N LYS A 216 1.42 11.22 27.02
CA LYS A 216 -0.05 11.24 27.09
C LYS A 216 -0.54 10.81 28.47
N ASP A 217 0.06 9.77 29.06
CA ASP A 217 -0.31 9.30 30.40
C ASP A 217 -0.06 10.37 31.46
N LEU A 218 1.10 11.04 31.42
CA LEU A 218 1.40 12.18 32.28
C LEU A 218 0.37 13.30 32.13
N ARG A 219 -0.05 13.60 30.89
CA ARG A 219 -1.06 14.63 30.64
C ARG A 219 -2.44 14.23 31.14
N ILE A 220 -2.81 12.95 30.99
CA ILE A 220 -4.07 12.42 31.52
C ILE A 220 -4.07 12.50 33.04
N GLU A 221 -2.97 12.15 33.71
CA GLU A 221 -2.84 12.25 35.17
C GLU A 221 -3.03 13.70 35.65
N ASP A 222 -2.35 14.66 35.02
CA ASP A 222 -2.46 16.08 35.36
C ASP A 222 -3.90 16.61 35.19
N LEU A 223 -4.56 16.26 34.08
CA LEU A 223 -5.95 16.65 33.84
C LEU A 223 -6.92 15.98 34.82
N THR A 224 -6.69 14.71 35.14
CA THR A 224 -7.50 13.96 36.12
C THR A 224 -7.38 14.58 37.50
N LYS A 225 -6.18 14.97 37.90
CA LYS A 225 -5.93 15.66 39.17
C LYS A 225 -6.62 17.03 39.23
N HIS A 226 -6.61 17.78 38.13
CA HIS A 226 -7.37 19.03 38.05
C HIS A 226 -8.87 18.80 38.15
N LEU A 227 -9.42 17.80 37.44
CA LEU A 227 -10.83 17.44 37.52
C LEU A 227 -11.26 17.07 38.94
N GLU A 228 -10.48 16.24 39.65
CA GLU A 228 -10.77 15.89 41.03
C GLU A 228 -10.74 17.10 41.97
N ARG A 229 -9.81 18.04 41.78
CA ARG A 229 -9.79 19.31 42.52
C ARG A 229 -11.04 20.15 42.26
N TYR A 230 -11.48 20.25 41.00
CA TYR A 230 -12.70 20.97 40.64
C TYR A 230 -13.95 20.31 41.23
N LYS A 231 -14.06 18.99 41.13
CA LYS A 231 -15.16 18.20 41.69
C LYS A 231 -15.22 18.32 43.22
N SER A 232 -14.08 18.23 43.88
CA SER A 232 -13.96 18.44 45.33
C SER A 232 -14.37 19.86 45.72
N ARG A 233 -13.99 20.88 44.95
CA ARG A 233 -14.39 22.27 45.21
C ARG A 233 -15.88 22.51 44.99
N HIS A 234 -16.49 21.85 44.00
CA HIS A 234 -17.93 21.93 43.74
C HIS A 234 -18.77 21.21 44.81
N ASN A 235 -18.30 20.04 45.27
CA ASN A 235 -18.97 19.26 46.32
C ASN A 235 -18.86 19.89 47.72
N ASN A 236 -18.00 20.90 47.92
CA ASN A 236 -17.84 21.64 49.17
C ASN A 236 -18.56 23.00 49.16
N ILE A 237 -19.47 23.24 48.21
CA ILE A 237 -20.34 24.42 48.22
C ILE A 237 -21.59 24.05 49.03
N PRO A 238 -21.83 24.69 50.19
CA PRO A 238 -22.95 24.38 51.09
C PRO A 238 -24.32 24.75 50.51
#